data_AF-A0A1G2XVU7-F1
#
_entry.id   AF-A0A1G2XVU7-F1
#
_cell.length_a   1.000
_cell.length_b   1.000
_cell.length_c   1.000
_cell.angle_alpha   90.00
_cell.angle_beta   90.00
_cell.angle_gamma   90.00
#
_symmetry.space_group_name_H-M   'P 1'
#
loop_
_entity.id
_entity.type
_entity.pdbx_description
1 polymer ?
#
loop_
_entity_poly.entity_id
_entity_poly.type
_entity_poly.pdbx_seq_one_letter_code
_entity_poly.pdbx_strand_id
1 'polypeptide(L)' 'MSKCLQIYYNEKRDENIKGMIQELKKAKDSPYYKRRSDSEIALMVLSRALKSEVKKFTNDTEKK' A
#
# COMPACT_ATOMS: atom_id res chain seq x y z
N MET A 1 0.25 15.44 -10.00
CA MET A 1 0.00 14.14 -9.35
C MET A 1 -0.63 13.22 -10.39
N SER A 2 -0.02 12.07 -10.67
CA SER A 2 -0.50 11.13 -11.69
C SER A 2 -1.90 10.62 -11.33
N LYS A 3 -2.84 10.69 -12.28
CA LYS A 3 -4.27 10.37 -12.13
C LYS A 3 -4.56 8.95 -11.62
N CYS A 4 -3.59 8.04 -11.66
CA CYS A 4 -3.78 6.63 -11.27
C CYS A 4 -4.23 6.43 -9.81
N LEU A 5 -3.71 7.19 -8.85
CA LEU A 5 -4.04 6.99 -7.43
C LEU A 5 -5.47 7.46 -7.10
N GLN A 6 -5.99 8.46 -7.80
CA GLN A 6 -7.33 8.99 -7.58
C GLN A 6 -8.45 8.03 -8.04
N ILE A 7 -8.19 7.19 -9.05
CA ILE A 7 -9.21 6.30 -9.60
C ILE A 7 -9.52 5.14 -8.63
N TYR A 8 -8.56 4.74 -7.79
CA TYR A 8 -8.69 3.58 -6.90
C TYR A 8 -8.85 3.93 -5.41
N TYR A 9 -8.62 5.17 -5.02
CA TYR A 9 -8.63 5.59 -3.61
C TYR A 9 -10.01 6.11 -3.20
N ASN A 10 -10.68 5.37 -2.31
CA ASN A 10 -11.92 5.80 -1.67
C ASN A 10 -11.68 5.95 -0.16
N GLU A 11 -11.56 7.19 0.33
CA GLU A 11 -11.25 7.49 1.74
C GLU A 11 -12.25 6.87 2.75
N LYS A 12 -13.51 6.66 2.35
CA LYS A 12 -14.50 5.98 3.21
C LYS A 12 -14.26 4.47 3.33
N ARG A 13 -13.67 3.85 2.31
CA ARG A 13 -13.41 2.41 2.26
C ARG A 13 -11.99 2.08 2.73
N ASP A 14 -11.04 2.90 2.32
CA ASP A 14 -9.61 2.64 2.40
C ASP A 14 -8.93 3.45 3.51
N GLU A 15 -9.71 4.22 4.29
CA GLU A 15 -9.22 5.16 5.30
C GLU A 15 -8.28 6.24 4.71
N ASN A 16 -7.58 6.99 5.57
CA ASN A 16 -6.68 8.07 5.14
C ASN A 16 -5.29 7.53 4.74
N ILE A 17 -5.21 6.74 3.66
CA ILE A 17 -3.93 6.21 3.13
C ILE A 17 -2.91 7.32 2.90
N LYS A 18 -3.35 8.50 2.45
CA LYS A 18 -2.46 9.64 2.26
C LYS A 18 -1.80 10.07 3.58
N GLY A 19 -2.57 10.14 4.66
CA GLY A 19 -2.07 10.40 6.01
C GLY A 19 -1.08 9.34 6.48
N MET A 20 -1.42 8.06 6.29
CA MET A 20 -0.55 6.94 6.66
C MET A 20 0.79 6.96 5.91
N ILE A 21 0.78 7.26 4.61
CA ILE A 21 2.02 7.41 3.81
C ILE A 21 2.86 8.58 4.35
N GLN A 22 2.23 9.69 4.74
CA GLN A 22 2.96 10.81 5.33
C GLN A 22 3.59 10.47 6.68
N GLU A 23 2.91 9.68 7.52
CA GLU A 23 3.48 9.18 8.78
C GLU A 23 4.67 8.25 8.52
N LEU A 24 4.54 7.33 7.56
CA LEU A 24 5.63 6.46 7.12
C LEU A 24 6.85 7.23 6.61
N LYS A 25 6.66 8.42 6.02
CA LYS A 25 7.76 9.29 5.56
C LYS A 25 8.44 10.05 6.69
N LYS A 26 7.75 10.28 7.81
CA LYS A 26 8.26 11.02 8.97
C LYS A 26 9.02 10.11 9.95
N ALA A 27 8.62 8.85 10.06
CA ALA A 27 9.31 7.86 10.89
C ALA A 27 10.74 7.63 10.39
N LYS A 28 11.76 7.98 11.18
CA LYS A 28 13.18 7.85 10.80
C LYS A 28 13.60 6.40 10.56
N ASP A 29 12.99 5.47 11.27
CA ASP A 29 13.27 4.02 11.17
C ASP A 29 12.44 3.34 10.08
N SER A 30 11.57 4.09 9.40
CA SER A 30 10.78 3.57 8.30
C SER A 30 11.62 3.41 7.04
N PRO A 31 11.47 2.30 6.30
CA PRO A 31 12.12 2.11 5.00
C PRO A 31 11.63 3.12 3.95
N TYR A 32 10.61 3.93 4.27
CA TYR A 32 10.00 4.94 3.42
C TYR A 32 10.45 6.37 3.77
N TYR A 33 11.38 6.55 4.72
CA TYR A 33 11.83 7.85 5.19
C TYR A 33 12.46 8.71 4.07
N LYS A 34 11.90 9.91 3.88
CA LYS A 34 12.37 11.06 3.07
C LYS A 34 12.77 10.88 1.59
N ARG A 35 13.05 9.68 1.09
CA ARG A 35 13.67 9.47 -0.23
C ARG A 35 12.73 8.99 -1.33
N ARG A 36 11.47 8.66 -1.01
CA ARG A 36 10.51 8.09 -1.97
C ARG A 36 9.29 9.00 -2.15
N SER A 37 8.75 9.02 -3.37
CA SER A 37 7.48 9.66 -3.69
C SER A 37 6.32 8.90 -3.05
N ASP A 38 5.21 9.58 -2.81
CA ASP A 38 4.02 8.96 -2.19
C ASP A 38 3.49 7.81 -3.05
N SER A 39 3.58 7.92 -4.38
CA SER A 39 3.18 6.88 -5.33
C SER A 39 4.06 5.63 -5.24
N GLU A 40 5.37 5.78 -5.08
CA GLU A 40 6.27 4.64 -4.89
C GLU A 40 5.99 3.92 -3.56
N ILE A 41 5.72 4.68 -2.50
CA ILE A 41 5.40 4.11 -1.19
C ILE A 41 4.08 3.34 -1.27
N ALA A 42 3.04 3.92 -1.89
CA ALA A 42 1.76 3.25 -2.12
C ALA A 42 1.95 1.94 -2.90
N LEU A 43 2.74 1.96 -3.99
CA LEU A 43 3.04 0.77 -4.79
C LEU A 43 3.75 -0.32 -3.96
N MET A 44 4.73 0.05 -3.14
CA MET A 44 5.46 -0.89 -2.29
C MET A 44 4.58 -1.52 -1.20
N VAL A 45 3.74 -0.72 -0.55
CA VAL A 45 2.82 -1.22 0.49
C VAL A 45 1.77 -2.14 -0.13
N LEU A 46 1.12 -1.69 -1.22
CA LEU A 46 0.09 -2.47 -1.90
C LEU A 46 0.64 -3.77 -2.50
N SER A 47 1.83 -3.74 -3.12
CA SER A 47 2.44 -4.95 -3.67
C SER A 47 2.77 -6.00 -2.61
N ARG A 48 3.23 -5.58 -1.42
CA ARG A 48 3.44 -6.48 -0.28
C ARG A 48 2.13 -7.07 0.25
N ALA A 49 1.11 -6.23 0.42
CA ALA A 49 -0.21 -6.68 0.85
C ALA A 49 -0.83 -7.66 -0.16
N LEU A 50 -0.77 -7.33 -1.46
CA LEU A 50 -1.28 -8.17 -2.54
C LEU A 50 -0.63 -9.56 -2.55
N LYS A 51 0.68 -9.67 -2.32
CA LYS A 51 1.36 -10.96 -2.21
C LYS A 51 0.81 -11.81 -1.06
N SER A 52 0.48 -11.19 0.07
CA SER A 52 -0.16 -11.85 1.21
C SER A 52 -1.59 -12.29 0.87
N GLU A 53 -2.37 -11.39 0.24
CA GLU A 53 -3.74 -11.69 -0.19
C GLU A 53 -3.79 -12.85 -1.17
N VAL A 54 -2.98 -12.83 -2.23
CA VAL A 54 -2.91 -13.92 -3.22
C VAL A 54 -2.60 -15.26 -2.56
N LYS A 55 -1.65 -15.30 -1.62
CA LYS A 55 -1.30 -16.53 -0.88
C LYS A 55 -2.47 -17.13 -0.12
N LYS A 56 -3.38 -16.32 0.44
CA LYS A 56 -4.58 -16.83 1.12
C LYS A 56 -5.40 -17.68 0.16
N PHE A 57 -5.62 -17.18 -1.06
CA PHE A 57 -6.40 -17.88 -2.07
C PHE A 57 -5.64 -19.04 -2.75
N THR A 58 -4.30 -19.00 -2.81
CA THR A 58 -3.52 -20.11 -3.39
C THR A 58 -3.49 -21.32 -2.45
N ASN A 59 -3.31 -21.10 -1.15
CA ASN A 59 -3.32 -22.17 -0.15
C ASN A 59 -4.70 -22.82 0.03
N ASP A 60 -5.78 -22.07 -0.22
CA ASP A 60 -7.14 -22.62 -0.22
C ASP A 60 -7.43 -23.51 -1.43
N THR A 61 -6.66 -23.35 -2.52
CA THR A 61 -6.83 -24.16 -3.74
C THR A 61 -6.10 -25.50 -3.63
N GLU A 62 -5.02 -25.59 -2.85
CA GLU A 62 -4.26 -26.85 -2.63
C GLU A 62 -4.91 -27.79 -1.59
N LYS A 63 -5.95 -27.34 -0.88
CA LYS A 63 -6.69 -28.13 0.12
C LYS A 63 -8.02 -28.72 -0.38
N LYS A 64 -8.31 -28.64 -1.69
CA LYS A 64 -9.52 -29.18 -2.30
C LYS A 64 -9.27 -30.42 -3.15
#